data_AF-A0A4Q3BFL7-F1
#
_entry.id   AF-A0A4Q3BFL7-F1
#
_cell.length_a   1.000
_cell.length_b   1.000
_cell.length_c   1.000
_cell.angle_alpha   90.00
_cell.angle_beta   90.00
_cell.angle_gamma   90.00
#
_symmetry.space_group_name_H-M   'P 1'
#
loop_
_entity.id
_entity.type
_entity.pdbx_description
1 polymer ?
#
loop_
_entity_poly.entity_id
_entity_poly.type
_entity_poly.pdbx_seq_one_letter_code
_entity_poly.pdbx_strand_id
1 'polypeptide(L)'
;MNKITRNIIFIMLSAFIFSACNSSSRGIFAKKTAREKYENRIEKIESPEVHSWKKQGEKVLQNPLIVPAPYAENGIFIGDSTDANAFLFTVVPGQKINVSVKPVAGNNFTAFLELWDAENSSSPKLLHAADTLVNSIEHTASGGGKFIVRLQPKLASSGRYDLKIVVNPILGFPISSTVKSNIGSLWGDPRDAGARKHEGIDIFAKKGSPVVAVTHGVVSRIGDGGIGGKVIWFNPDGENFSVYYAHLDTQYVSSGQRMQKGQIMGTVGNTGNAKFTAAHLHFGVYTRNGAVNPLAFVQAVKEPTIVSNKKLNEWYKTNSKTKIYPSPEKKNALVLATAAKIKTVSVSKDFYKVVMENGNKGFVALSDLNDKMKL
;
A
#
# COMPACT_ATOMS: atom_id res chain seq x y z
N MET A 1 37.91 76.06 -18.24
CA MET A 1 37.56 75.51 -19.56
C MET A 1 37.03 74.09 -19.36
N ASN A 2 35.75 73.86 -19.68
CA ASN A 2 35.17 72.66 -20.31
C ASN A 2 35.77 71.28 -19.91
N LYS A 3 35.04 70.28 -19.41
CA LYS A 3 33.74 69.78 -19.89
C LYS A 3 33.30 68.55 -19.06
N ILE A 4 31.98 68.44 -18.88
CA ILE A 4 31.15 67.21 -18.94
C ILE A 4 31.20 66.24 -17.75
N THR A 5 30.18 66.43 -16.90
CA THR A 5 29.54 65.45 -16.02
C THR A 5 28.92 64.29 -16.82
N ARG A 6 29.10 63.05 -16.36
CA ARG A 6 28.29 61.90 -16.79
C ARG A 6 27.75 61.18 -15.55
N ASN A 7 26.47 61.40 -15.27
CA ASN A 7 25.72 60.70 -14.23
C ASN A 7 25.60 59.21 -14.59
N ILE A 8 26.14 58.33 -13.74
CA ILE A 8 25.79 56.91 -13.71
C ILE A 8 24.79 56.74 -12.56
N ILE A 9 23.53 56.53 -12.92
CA ILE A 9 22.48 56.08 -12.01
C ILE A 9 22.66 54.56 -11.90
N PHE A 10 23.17 54.06 -10.77
CA PHE A 10 23.10 52.64 -10.43
C PHE A 10 21.71 52.36 -9.84
N ILE A 11 20.83 51.77 -10.65
CA ILE A 11 19.55 51.23 -10.20
C ILE A 11 19.86 49.94 -9.41
N MET A 12 19.76 50.03 -8.07
CA MET A 12 19.69 48.87 -7.18
C MET A 12 18.37 48.13 -7.45
N LEU A 13 18.43 47.09 -8.28
CA LEU A 13 17.30 46.18 -8.48
C LEU A 13 17.23 45.22 -7.28
N SER A 14 16.43 45.56 -6.29
CA SER A 14 16.09 44.68 -5.17
C SER A 14 15.29 43.48 -5.69
N ALA A 15 15.95 42.34 -5.82
CA ALA A 15 15.33 41.07 -6.14
C ALA A 15 14.46 40.60 -4.95
N PHE A 16 13.16 40.87 -5.02
CA PHE A 16 12.16 40.19 -4.19
C PHE A 16 12.09 38.72 -4.64
N ILE A 17 12.80 37.85 -3.92
CA ILE A 17 12.62 36.40 -4.04
C ILE A 17 11.29 36.06 -3.35
N PHE A 18 10.21 36.02 -4.14
CA PHE A 18 9.00 35.33 -3.72
C PHE A 18 9.34 33.85 -3.56
N SER A 19 9.30 33.37 -2.32
CA SER A 19 9.38 31.95 -1.99
C SER A 19 8.11 31.27 -2.50
N ALA A 20 8.15 30.82 -3.76
CA ALA A 20 7.09 30.04 -4.36
C ALA A 20 7.12 28.62 -3.79
N CYS A 21 5.97 28.19 -3.28
CA CYS A 21 5.72 26.87 -2.71
C CYS A 21 6.26 25.74 -3.60
N ASN A 22 6.87 24.75 -2.96
CA ASN A 22 7.24 23.46 -3.56
C ASN A 22 6.01 22.83 -4.23
N SER A 23 5.89 23.01 -5.54
CA SER A 23 4.96 22.24 -6.34
C SER A 23 5.58 20.89 -6.66
N SER A 24 4.82 19.84 -6.34
CA SER A 24 5.08 18.45 -6.69
C SER A 24 5.59 18.31 -8.14
N SER A 25 6.62 17.50 -8.34
CA SER A 25 7.32 17.25 -9.62
C SER A 25 6.48 16.49 -10.67
N ARG A 26 5.33 17.06 -11.03
CA ARG A 26 4.58 16.71 -12.26
C ARG A 26 4.89 17.81 -13.28
N GLY A 27 5.45 17.43 -14.43
CA GLY A 27 5.83 18.39 -15.47
C GLY A 27 4.65 19.28 -15.88
N ILE A 28 4.94 20.45 -16.44
CA ILE A 28 3.98 21.52 -16.77
C ILE A 28 2.82 21.05 -17.70
N PHE A 29 2.98 19.89 -18.36
CA PHE A 29 1.99 19.27 -19.25
C PHE A 29 1.16 18.13 -18.61
N ALA A 30 1.37 17.80 -17.33
CA ALA A 30 0.59 16.76 -16.67
C ALA A 30 -0.88 17.20 -16.52
N LYS A 31 -1.81 16.31 -16.88
CA LYS A 31 -3.25 16.57 -16.68
C LYS A 31 -3.54 16.80 -15.21
N LYS A 32 -4.20 17.92 -14.89
CA LYS A 32 -4.65 18.22 -13.52
C LYS A 32 -5.55 17.11 -12.98
N THR A 33 -5.36 16.74 -11.71
CA THR A 33 -6.18 15.75 -11.00
C THR A 33 -7.59 16.27 -10.72
N ALA A 34 -8.52 15.38 -10.33
CA ALA A 34 -9.87 15.78 -9.90
C ALA A 34 -9.82 16.77 -8.72
N ARG A 35 -8.92 16.52 -7.76
CA ARG A 35 -8.70 17.40 -6.60
C ARG A 35 -8.14 18.76 -7.02
N GLU A 36 -7.10 18.79 -7.85
CA GLU A 36 -6.51 20.04 -8.34
C GLU A 36 -7.54 20.87 -9.13
N LYS A 37 -8.32 20.23 -10.00
CA LYS A 37 -9.40 20.91 -10.73
C LYS A 37 -10.45 21.49 -9.78
N TYR A 38 -10.76 20.81 -8.70
CA TYR A 38 -11.69 21.30 -7.69
C TYR A 38 -11.09 22.46 -6.88
N GLU A 39 -9.85 22.32 -6.43
CA GLU A 39 -9.10 23.35 -5.71
C GLU A 39 -9.06 24.66 -6.51
N ASN A 40 -8.66 24.62 -7.78
CA ASN A 40 -8.67 25.79 -8.67
C ASN A 40 -10.05 26.45 -8.83
N ARG A 41 -11.16 25.71 -8.63
CA ARG A 41 -12.52 26.28 -8.68
C ARG A 41 -12.86 27.00 -7.38
N ILE A 42 -12.54 26.39 -6.23
CA ILE A 42 -12.89 26.94 -4.92
C ILE A 42 -11.94 28.04 -4.45
N GLU A 43 -10.69 28.07 -4.94
CA GLU A 43 -9.74 29.15 -4.64
C GLU A 43 -10.27 30.52 -5.06
N LYS A 44 -11.10 30.59 -6.10
CA LYS A 44 -11.76 31.83 -6.55
C LYS A 44 -12.75 32.42 -5.54
N ILE A 45 -13.15 31.65 -4.52
CA ILE A 45 -14.09 32.08 -3.48
C ILE A 45 -13.36 32.85 -2.37
N GLU A 46 -12.04 32.70 -2.25
CA GLU A 46 -11.18 33.40 -1.26
C GLU A 46 -11.72 33.40 0.18
N SER A 47 -12.11 32.23 0.72
CA SER A 47 -12.63 32.12 2.10
C SER A 47 -11.67 31.44 3.08
N PRO A 48 -11.76 31.71 4.40
CA PRO A 48 -11.00 31.00 5.43
C PRO A 48 -11.16 29.47 5.37
N GLU A 49 -12.35 28.98 5.01
CA GLU A 49 -12.67 27.56 4.88
C GLU A 49 -11.89 26.90 3.74
N VAL A 50 -11.74 27.60 2.61
CA VAL A 50 -10.93 27.12 1.47
C VAL A 50 -9.46 26.99 1.86
N HIS A 51 -8.90 28.00 2.53
CA HIS A 51 -7.53 27.97 3.03
C HIS A 51 -7.33 26.83 4.05
N SER A 52 -8.29 26.66 4.97
CA SER A 52 -8.27 25.60 5.97
C SER A 52 -8.34 24.20 5.34
N TRP A 53 -9.21 24.01 4.34
CA TRP A 53 -9.32 22.74 3.58
C TRP A 53 -8.01 22.39 2.86
N LYS A 54 -7.38 23.37 2.20
CA LYS A 54 -6.09 23.17 1.53
C LYS A 54 -4.99 22.80 2.54
N LYS A 55 -4.85 23.61 3.59
CA LYS A 55 -3.88 23.40 4.67
C LYS A 55 -4.06 22.04 5.34
N GLN A 56 -5.29 21.62 5.61
CA GLN A 56 -5.55 20.33 6.24
C GLN A 56 -5.20 19.16 5.30
N GLY A 57 -5.49 19.30 3.99
CA GLY A 57 -5.08 18.33 2.98
C GLY A 57 -3.56 18.14 2.91
N GLU A 58 -2.78 19.19 3.10
CA GLU A 58 -1.31 19.14 3.16
C GLU A 58 -0.81 18.61 4.51
N LYS A 59 -1.39 19.09 5.62
CA LYS A 59 -1.00 18.71 6.99
C LYS A 59 -1.08 17.20 7.23
N VAL A 60 -2.10 16.53 6.69
CA VAL A 60 -2.25 15.09 6.89
C VAL A 60 -1.19 14.26 6.17
N LEU A 61 -0.59 14.77 5.09
CA LEU A 61 0.52 14.08 4.41
C LEU A 61 1.80 14.08 5.27
N GLN A 62 1.97 15.11 6.09
CA GLN A 62 3.11 15.23 7.01
C GLN A 62 2.92 14.40 8.29
N ASN A 63 1.68 14.14 8.68
CA ASN A 63 1.34 13.38 9.88
C ASN A 63 0.27 12.30 9.57
N PRO A 64 0.58 11.32 8.71
CA PRO A 64 -0.37 10.27 8.36
C PRO A 64 -0.57 9.28 9.52
N LEU A 65 -1.76 8.67 9.58
CA LEU A 65 -2.04 7.58 10.51
C LEU A 65 -1.39 6.30 9.99
N ILE A 66 -0.65 5.61 10.83
CA ILE A 66 -0.01 4.35 10.45
C ILE A 66 -1.04 3.22 10.52
N VAL A 67 -1.20 2.47 9.44
CA VAL A 67 -2.11 1.32 9.35
C VAL A 67 -1.40 0.11 8.75
N PRO A 68 -1.80 -1.12 9.12
CA PRO A 68 -1.32 -2.31 8.44
C PRO A 68 -1.84 -2.37 6.99
N ALA A 69 -1.28 -3.26 6.17
CA ALA A 69 -1.88 -3.66 4.91
C ALA A 69 -2.00 -5.19 4.89
N PRO A 70 -3.19 -5.76 4.64
CA PRO A 70 -4.43 -5.09 4.24
C PRO A 70 -5.12 -4.35 5.41
N TYR A 71 -5.90 -3.32 5.07
CA TYR A 71 -6.69 -2.52 6.02
C TYR A 71 -8.05 -2.17 5.42
N ALA A 72 -9.06 -2.10 6.28
CA ALA A 72 -10.38 -1.62 5.92
C ALA A 72 -11.02 -0.83 7.05
N GLU A 73 -11.75 0.22 6.70
CA GLU A 73 -12.57 0.98 7.63
C GLU A 73 -13.89 1.43 7.01
N ASN A 74 -14.92 1.52 7.83
CA ASN A 74 -16.11 2.33 7.56
C ASN A 74 -15.94 3.67 8.29
N GLY A 75 -15.86 4.78 7.55
CA GLY A 75 -15.62 6.11 8.10
C GLY A 75 -16.74 7.09 7.80
N ILE A 76 -16.67 8.27 8.43
CA ILE A 76 -17.57 9.40 8.18
C ILE A 76 -16.76 10.69 8.04
N PHE A 77 -17.13 11.51 7.05
CA PHE A 77 -16.82 12.94 7.01
C PHE A 77 -18.03 13.73 7.49
N ILE A 78 -17.81 14.76 8.30
CA ILE A 78 -18.86 15.56 8.94
C ILE A 78 -19.00 16.89 8.14
N GLY A 79 -20.21 17.46 8.07
CA GLY A 79 -20.62 18.46 7.06
C GLY A 79 -19.97 19.84 7.16
N ASP A 80 -19.12 20.04 8.15
CA ASP A 80 -18.28 21.21 8.39
C ASP A 80 -16.82 20.97 7.96
N SER A 81 -16.49 19.76 7.51
CA SER A 81 -15.13 19.30 7.65
C SER A 81 -14.23 19.77 6.50
N THR A 82 -13.30 20.65 6.86
CA THR A 82 -12.02 20.79 6.19
C THR A 82 -11.15 19.54 6.37
N ASP A 83 -11.68 18.50 7.03
CA ASP A 83 -10.99 17.25 7.35
C ASP A 83 -10.38 16.60 6.12
N ALA A 84 -9.22 16.03 6.37
CA ALA A 84 -8.61 15.04 5.52
C ALA A 84 -8.15 13.88 6.41
N ASN A 85 -8.02 12.70 5.79
CA ASN A 85 -7.39 11.55 6.39
C ASN A 85 -6.22 11.11 5.50
N ALA A 86 -5.12 10.72 6.12
CA ALA A 86 -4.00 10.11 5.43
C ALA A 86 -3.59 8.83 6.16
N PHE A 87 -3.27 7.79 5.40
CA PHE A 87 -2.94 6.47 5.90
C PHE A 87 -1.58 6.05 5.36
N LEU A 88 -0.59 5.90 6.22
CA LEU A 88 0.74 5.38 5.89
C LEU A 88 0.74 3.87 6.08
N PHE A 89 1.18 3.14 5.05
CA PHE A 89 1.34 1.69 5.09
C PHE A 89 2.61 1.28 4.34
N THR A 90 3.08 0.07 4.61
CA THR A 90 4.27 -0.50 3.99
C THR A 90 3.88 -1.59 3.01
N VAL A 91 4.60 -1.62 1.89
CA VAL A 91 4.50 -2.64 0.85
C VAL A 91 5.86 -3.30 0.75
N VAL A 92 5.90 -4.63 0.67
CA VAL A 92 7.15 -5.35 0.45
C VAL A 92 7.34 -5.65 -1.04
N PRO A 93 8.57 -5.92 -1.51
CA PRO A 93 8.80 -6.34 -2.89
C PRO A 93 7.88 -7.48 -3.31
N GLY A 94 7.42 -7.44 -4.57
CA GLY A 94 6.52 -8.47 -5.11
C GLY A 94 5.03 -8.21 -4.90
N GLN A 95 4.65 -7.02 -4.43
CA GLN A 95 3.27 -6.66 -4.21
C GLN A 95 2.80 -5.49 -5.08
N LYS A 96 1.50 -5.48 -5.38
CA LYS A 96 0.78 -4.35 -5.96
C LYS A 96 -0.24 -3.83 -4.96
N ILE A 97 -0.49 -2.53 -5.02
CA ILE A 97 -1.44 -1.81 -4.17
C ILE A 97 -2.77 -1.74 -4.90
N ASN A 98 -3.84 -2.08 -4.19
CA ASN A 98 -5.23 -1.87 -4.60
C ASN A 98 -5.92 -1.06 -3.49
N VAL A 99 -6.24 0.19 -3.78
CA VAL A 99 -6.99 1.06 -2.86
C VAL A 99 -8.37 1.25 -3.43
N SER A 100 -9.41 1.12 -2.62
CA SER A 100 -10.78 1.44 -3.03
C SER A 100 -11.49 2.26 -1.98
N VAL A 101 -12.28 3.22 -2.45
CA VAL A 101 -13.18 4.00 -1.60
C VAL A 101 -14.56 3.99 -2.24
N LYS A 102 -15.60 3.74 -1.44
CA LYS A 102 -16.99 3.75 -1.90
C LYS A 102 -17.87 4.52 -0.93
N PRO A 103 -18.74 5.43 -1.38
CA PRO A 103 -19.79 5.97 -0.53
C PRO A 103 -20.72 4.85 -0.04
N VAL A 104 -21.10 4.88 1.23
CA VAL A 104 -22.14 3.97 1.75
C VAL A 104 -23.50 4.37 1.15
N ALA A 105 -24.34 3.39 0.80
CA ALA A 105 -25.62 3.60 0.14
C ALA A 105 -26.48 4.70 0.83
N GLY A 106 -27.08 5.58 0.03
CA GLY A 106 -27.84 6.74 0.49
C GLY A 106 -27.01 8.01 0.69
N ASN A 107 -25.67 7.94 0.62
CA ASN A 107 -24.80 9.11 0.67
C ASN A 107 -24.39 9.58 -0.73
N ASN A 108 -24.70 10.83 -1.06
CA ASN A 108 -24.22 11.49 -2.28
C ASN A 108 -23.10 12.46 -1.93
N PHE A 109 -21.88 11.95 -1.80
CA PHE A 109 -20.72 12.79 -1.52
C PHE A 109 -19.52 12.41 -2.38
N THR A 110 -18.68 13.41 -2.68
CA THR A 110 -17.44 13.19 -3.43
C THR A 110 -16.24 13.36 -2.52
N ALA A 111 -15.37 12.35 -2.49
CA ALA A 111 -14.04 12.47 -1.91
C ALA A 111 -12.96 12.20 -2.94
N PHE A 112 -11.86 12.91 -2.82
CA PHE A 112 -10.64 12.73 -3.58
C PHE A 112 -9.82 11.64 -2.92
N LEU A 113 -9.45 10.64 -3.71
CA LEU A 113 -8.57 9.55 -3.31
C LEU A 113 -7.24 9.72 -4.03
N GLU A 114 -6.14 9.74 -3.28
CA GLU A 114 -4.81 9.89 -3.86
C GLU A 114 -3.83 8.92 -3.23
N LEU A 115 -2.93 8.38 -4.05
CA LEU A 115 -1.84 7.52 -3.62
C LEU A 115 -0.52 8.26 -3.83
N TRP A 116 0.29 8.30 -2.77
CA TRP A 116 1.57 8.98 -2.73
C TRP A 116 2.68 7.97 -2.41
N ASP A 117 3.78 8.06 -3.14
CA ASP A 117 5.06 7.50 -2.72
C ASP A 117 5.56 8.30 -1.53
N ALA A 118 5.87 7.62 -0.43
CA ALA A 118 6.31 8.22 0.82
C ALA A 118 7.62 7.60 1.32
N GLU A 119 8.46 7.09 0.41
CA GLU A 119 9.78 6.59 0.77
C GLU A 119 10.62 7.70 1.43
N ASN A 120 10.54 8.92 0.90
CA ASN A 120 10.92 10.13 1.61
C ASN A 120 9.69 10.78 2.25
N SER A 121 9.48 10.52 3.55
CA SER A 121 8.30 11.01 4.29
C SER A 121 8.20 12.54 4.35
N SER A 122 9.32 13.25 4.22
CA SER A 122 9.33 14.73 4.25
C SER A 122 8.89 15.35 2.92
N SER A 123 8.94 14.59 1.83
CA SER A 123 8.52 15.05 0.50
C SER A 123 7.82 13.93 -0.29
N PRO A 124 6.60 13.54 0.11
CA PRO A 124 5.84 12.51 -0.61
C PRO A 124 5.53 12.94 -2.04
N LYS A 125 5.58 11.98 -2.98
CA LYS A 125 5.31 12.23 -4.41
C LYS A 125 3.99 11.61 -4.84
N LEU A 126 3.11 12.41 -5.43
CA LEU A 126 1.81 11.94 -5.92
C LEU A 126 1.96 10.99 -7.11
N LEU A 127 1.54 9.74 -6.93
CA LEU A 127 1.54 8.69 -7.97
C LEU A 127 0.22 8.66 -8.73
N HIS A 128 -0.90 8.53 -8.01
CA HIS A 128 -2.23 8.37 -8.60
C HIS A 128 -3.24 9.24 -7.89
N ALA A 129 -4.26 9.66 -8.64
CA ALA A 129 -5.38 10.42 -8.12
C ALA A 129 -6.68 9.96 -8.77
N ALA A 130 -7.70 9.79 -7.95
CA ALA A 130 -9.04 9.38 -8.29
C ALA A 130 -10.04 10.11 -7.39
N ASP A 131 -11.32 9.78 -7.51
CA ASP A 131 -12.38 10.25 -6.64
C ASP A 131 -13.41 9.13 -6.42
N THR A 132 -14.45 9.37 -5.63
CA THR A 132 -15.53 8.39 -5.40
C THR A 132 -16.43 8.12 -6.62
N LEU A 133 -16.10 8.63 -7.81
CA LEU A 133 -16.68 8.16 -9.07
C LEU A 133 -15.79 7.04 -9.64
N VAL A 134 -14.49 7.27 -9.65
CA VAL A 134 -13.46 6.26 -9.96
C VAL A 134 -13.01 5.60 -8.66
N ASN A 135 -13.87 4.73 -8.12
CA ASN A 135 -13.79 4.15 -6.76
C ASN A 135 -12.53 3.33 -6.41
N SER A 136 -11.49 3.32 -7.24
CA SER A 136 -10.27 2.55 -6.98
C SER A 136 -9.02 3.10 -7.66
N ILE A 137 -7.87 2.85 -7.03
CA ILE A 137 -6.51 3.07 -7.56
C ILE A 137 -5.78 1.73 -7.53
N GLU A 138 -5.06 1.40 -8.60
CA GLU A 138 -4.09 0.31 -8.64
C GLU A 138 -2.69 0.82 -8.91
N HIS A 139 -1.69 0.27 -8.22
CA HIS A 139 -0.30 0.62 -8.46
C HIS A 139 0.62 -0.59 -8.20
N THR A 140 1.40 -1.00 -9.20
CA THR A 140 2.45 -2.00 -9.02
C THR A 140 3.64 -1.36 -8.32
N ALA A 141 3.98 -1.86 -7.13
CA ALA A 141 5.12 -1.42 -6.32
C ALA A 141 6.15 -2.55 -6.24
N SER A 142 6.71 -2.97 -7.39
CA SER A 142 7.56 -4.17 -7.49
C SER A 142 8.73 -4.17 -6.51
N GLY A 143 9.29 -3.00 -6.19
CA GLY A 143 10.38 -2.82 -5.21
C GLY A 143 9.95 -2.64 -3.75
N GLY A 144 8.65 -2.62 -3.45
CA GLY A 144 8.13 -2.26 -2.13
C GLY A 144 8.30 -0.77 -1.80
N GLY A 145 8.16 -0.43 -0.52
CA GLY A 145 8.36 0.93 0.01
C GLY A 145 7.24 1.37 0.95
N LYS A 146 7.27 2.65 1.33
CA LYS A 146 6.22 3.30 2.12
C LYS A 146 5.29 4.14 1.25
N PHE A 147 3.99 4.03 1.49
CA PHE A 147 2.97 4.71 0.69
C PHE A 147 1.94 5.38 1.58
N ILE A 148 1.43 6.53 1.12
CA ILE A 148 0.34 7.25 1.79
C ILE A 148 -0.89 7.25 0.89
N VAL A 149 -2.02 6.82 1.45
CA VAL A 149 -3.35 7.10 0.87
C VAL A 149 -3.92 8.34 1.52
N ARG A 150 -4.20 9.38 0.73
CA ARG A 150 -4.97 10.55 1.18
C ARG A 150 -6.42 10.43 0.73
N LEU A 151 -7.34 10.66 1.66
CA LEU A 151 -8.77 10.76 1.40
C LEU A 151 -9.30 12.08 1.96
N GLN A 152 -9.87 12.91 1.10
CA GLN A 152 -10.39 14.23 1.47
C GLN A 152 -11.71 14.51 0.74
N PRO A 153 -12.82 14.85 1.43
CA PRO A 153 -14.07 15.21 0.80
C PRO A 153 -13.97 16.57 0.11
N LYS A 154 -14.92 16.88 -0.76
CA LYS A 154 -15.17 18.28 -1.15
C LYS A 154 -15.46 19.13 0.10
N LEU A 155 -15.16 20.42 0.03
CA LEU A 155 -15.42 21.37 1.12
C LEU A 155 -16.89 21.30 1.55
N ALA A 156 -17.13 21.31 2.86
CA ALA A 156 -18.46 21.23 3.48
C ALA A 156 -19.29 20.00 3.05
N SER A 157 -18.63 18.93 2.61
CA SER A 157 -19.29 17.69 2.22
C SER A 157 -19.22 16.67 3.37
N SER A 158 -20.36 16.03 3.65
CA SER A 158 -20.46 14.94 4.61
C SER A 158 -20.86 13.65 3.93
N GLY A 159 -20.49 12.53 4.56
CA GLY A 159 -20.91 11.22 4.10
C GLY A 159 -20.08 10.10 4.72
N ARG A 160 -20.69 8.92 4.79
CA ARG A 160 -19.98 7.70 5.19
C ARG A 160 -19.36 7.03 3.98
N TYR A 161 -18.19 6.43 4.20
CA TYR A 161 -17.45 5.69 3.18
C TYR A 161 -16.94 4.36 3.71
N ASP A 162 -16.74 3.43 2.78
CA ASP A 162 -15.93 2.24 2.96
C ASP A 162 -14.60 2.45 2.28
N LEU A 163 -13.50 2.36 3.03
CA LEU A 163 -12.13 2.38 2.52
C LEU A 163 -11.52 1.00 2.66
N LYS A 164 -10.86 0.52 1.60
CA LYS A 164 -9.97 -0.65 1.64
C LYS A 164 -8.61 -0.30 1.06
N ILE A 165 -7.56 -0.74 1.75
CA ILE A 165 -6.17 -0.73 1.29
C ILE A 165 -5.73 -2.19 1.27
N VAL A 166 -5.47 -2.74 0.10
CA VAL A 166 -5.07 -4.15 -0.07
C VAL A 166 -3.74 -4.19 -0.82
N VAL A 167 -2.85 -5.07 -0.38
CA VAL A 167 -1.59 -5.36 -1.07
C VAL A 167 -1.68 -6.78 -1.60
N ASN A 168 -1.64 -6.95 -2.91
CA ASN A 168 -1.80 -8.24 -3.57
C ASN A 168 -0.48 -8.71 -4.18
N PRO A 169 -0.25 -10.04 -4.28
CA PRO A 169 0.91 -10.56 -5.01
C PRO A 169 0.87 -10.12 -6.49
N ILE A 170 2.03 -9.80 -7.06
CA ILE A 170 2.16 -9.51 -8.50
C ILE A 170 2.21 -10.77 -9.36
N LEU A 171 2.64 -11.90 -8.78
CA LEU A 171 2.72 -13.18 -9.45
C LEU A 171 1.51 -14.05 -9.08
N GLY A 172 1.11 -14.94 -10.01
CA GLY A 172 0.21 -16.03 -9.70
C GLY A 172 0.89 -17.11 -8.84
N PHE A 173 0.09 -18.01 -8.28
CA PHE A 173 0.63 -19.18 -7.59
C PHE A 173 1.26 -20.16 -8.60
N PRO A 174 2.46 -20.72 -8.35
CA PRO A 174 3.21 -21.48 -9.36
C PRO A 174 2.75 -22.93 -9.57
N ILE A 175 1.73 -23.36 -8.82
CA ILE A 175 1.03 -24.64 -9.01
C ILE A 175 -0.37 -24.35 -9.53
N SER A 176 -0.84 -25.15 -10.48
CA SER A 176 -2.20 -25.02 -11.02
C SER A 176 -3.25 -24.98 -9.91
N SER A 177 -4.21 -24.05 -10.00
CA SER A 177 -5.28 -23.86 -9.01
C SER A 177 -6.22 -25.06 -8.85
N THR A 178 -6.17 -26.01 -9.78
CA THR A 178 -6.91 -27.28 -9.73
C THR A 178 -6.29 -28.32 -8.82
N VAL A 179 -5.07 -28.09 -8.35
CA VAL A 179 -4.30 -29.00 -7.50
C VAL A 179 -4.30 -28.51 -6.05
N LYS A 180 -4.50 -29.43 -5.11
CA LYS A 180 -4.23 -29.17 -3.69
C LYS A 180 -2.73 -29.08 -3.46
N SER A 181 -2.29 -27.95 -2.95
CA SER A 181 -0.90 -27.69 -2.60
C SER A 181 -0.80 -26.83 -1.36
N ASN A 182 0.33 -26.91 -0.65
CA ASN A 182 0.59 -26.08 0.51
C ASN A 182 2.06 -25.64 0.54
N ILE A 183 2.29 -24.41 0.97
CA ILE A 183 3.63 -23.95 1.32
C ILE A 183 4.00 -24.65 2.63
N GLY A 184 5.05 -25.47 2.61
CA GLY A 184 5.48 -26.27 3.77
C GLY A 184 6.86 -25.90 4.31
N SER A 185 7.68 -25.19 3.53
CA SER A 185 8.92 -24.59 4.01
C SER A 185 9.07 -23.17 3.50
N LEU A 186 9.54 -22.29 4.38
CA LEU A 186 9.58 -20.85 4.19
C LEU A 186 10.99 -20.34 3.92
N TRP A 187 11.04 -19.09 3.46
CA TRP A 187 12.27 -18.34 3.33
C TRP A 187 13.01 -18.28 4.66
N GLY A 188 14.32 -18.55 4.62
CA GLY A 188 15.18 -18.50 5.80
C GLY A 188 15.20 -19.78 6.64
N ASP A 189 14.34 -20.76 6.37
CA ASP A 189 14.38 -22.07 7.04
C ASP A 189 15.77 -22.70 6.94
N PRO A 190 16.25 -23.41 7.97
CA PRO A 190 17.57 -24.02 7.94
C PRO A 190 17.66 -25.07 6.83
N ARG A 191 18.82 -25.12 6.19
CA ARG A 191 19.20 -26.13 5.19
C ARG A 191 20.57 -26.68 5.55
N ASP A 192 20.82 -27.92 5.13
CA ASP A 192 22.14 -28.54 5.26
C ASP A 192 22.64 -28.51 6.72
N ALA A 193 21.79 -28.98 7.65
CA ALA A 193 22.01 -28.94 9.10
C ALA A 193 22.28 -27.53 9.68
N GLY A 194 21.77 -26.48 9.03
CA GLY A 194 21.92 -25.08 9.46
C GLY A 194 23.09 -24.34 8.81
N ALA A 195 23.88 -25.00 7.96
CA ALA A 195 24.97 -24.36 7.23
C ALA A 195 24.48 -23.34 6.18
N ARG A 196 23.22 -23.46 5.74
CA ARG A 196 22.62 -22.58 4.74
C ARG A 196 21.19 -22.19 5.14
N LYS A 197 20.74 -21.04 4.65
CA LYS A 197 19.35 -20.60 4.74
C LYS A 197 18.61 -20.92 3.45
N HIS A 198 17.34 -21.26 3.56
CA HIS A 198 16.48 -21.50 2.42
C HIS A 198 16.20 -20.22 1.64
N GLU A 199 16.65 -20.16 0.38
CA GLU A 199 16.48 -19.01 -0.52
C GLU A 199 15.23 -19.13 -1.41
N GLY A 200 14.13 -19.62 -0.84
CA GLY A 200 12.89 -19.78 -1.57
C GLY A 200 11.74 -20.19 -0.65
N ILE A 201 10.70 -20.76 -1.25
CA ILE A 201 9.63 -21.49 -0.56
C ILE A 201 9.47 -22.86 -1.21
N ASP A 202 9.13 -23.86 -0.40
CA ASP A 202 8.83 -25.20 -0.90
C ASP A 202 7.34 -25.43 -0.85
N ILE A 203 6.77 -25.72 -2.02
CA ILE A 203 5.34 -25.90 -2.24
C ILE A 203 5.09 -27.39 -2.48
N PHE A 204 4.55 -28.05 -1.47
CA PHE A 204 4.24 -29.47 -1.53
C PHE A 204 2.97 -29.70 -2.34
N ALA A 205 3.06 -30.66 -3.26
CA ALA A 205 1.96 -31.15 -4.08
C ALA A 205 2.28 -32.57 -4.55
N LYS A 206 1.29 -33.30 -5.04
CA LYS A 206 1.52 -34.66 -5.56
C LYS A 206 2.53 -34.62 -6.71
N LYS A 207 3.48 -35.55 -6.75
CA LYS A 207 4.39 -35.70 -7.90
C LYS A 207 3.59 -35.80 -9.21
N GLY A 208 4.04 -35.10 -10.25
CA GLY A 208 3.31 -34.96 -11.52
C GLY A 208 2.32 -33.78 -11.55
N SER A 209 2.08 -33.09 -10.45
CA SER A 209 1.16 -31.93 -10.43
C SER A 209 1.64 -30.82 -11.37
N PRO A 210 0.76 -30.15 -12.13
CA PRO A 210 1.19 -29.13 -13.08
C PRO A 210 1.81 -27.89 -12.40
N VAL A 211 3.03 -27.57 -12.81
CA VAL A 211 3.73 -26.31 -12.51
C VAL A 211 3.45 -25.36 -13.65
N VAL A 212 3.05 -24.13 -13.33
CA VAL A 212 2.56 -23.15 -14.30
C VAL A 212 3.37 -21.86 -14.26
N ALA A 213 3.38 -21.14 -15.38
CA ALA A 213 3.97 -19.82 -15.46
C ALA A 213 3.19 -18.84 -14.57
N VAL A 214 3.89 -18.25 -13.60
CA VAL A 214 3.26 -17.35 -12.62
C VAL A 214 2.76 -16.03 -13.21
N THR A 215 3.27 -15.62 -14.36
CA THR A 215 2.82 -14.45 -15.13
C THR A 215 3.26 -14.58 -16.61
N HIS A 216 3.03 -13.56 -17.42
CA HIS A 216 3.58 -13.48 -18.79
C HIS A 216 5.10 -13.26 -18.74
N GLY A 217 5.82 -13.89 -19.65
CA GLY A 217 7.27 -13.76 -19.70
C GLY A 217 7.95 -14.78 -20.59
N VAL A 218 9.23 -14.99 -20.37
CA VAL A 218 10.08 -15.87 -21.19
C VAL A 218 10.85 -16.85 -20.32
N VAL A 219 10.95 -18.09 -20.76
CA VAL A 219 11.87 -19.08 -20.18
C VAL A 219 13.30 -18.67 -20.55
N SER A 220 14.06 -18.20 -19.56
CA SER A 220 15.42 -17.71 -19.81
C SER A 220 16.44 -18.84 -19.86
N ARG A 221 16.22 -19.92 -19.08
CA ARG A 221 17.11 -21.08 -19.06
C ARG A 221 16.40 -22.32 -18.53
N ILE A 222 16.76 -23.48 -19.06
CA ILE A 222 16.45 -24.80 -18.49
C ILE A 222 17.74 -25.48 -17.99
N GLY A 223 17.61 -26.36 -17.02
CA GLY A 223 18.73 -27.18 -16.53
C GLY A 223 18.26 -28.54 -16.02
N ASP A 224 19.19 -29.50 -15.99
CA ASP A 224 18.98 -30.86 -15.50
C ASP A 224 20.26 -31.32 -14.79
N GLY A 225 20.37 -31.01 -13.49
CA GLY A 225 21.55 -31.35 -12.68
C GLY A 225 21.72 -30.48 -11.44
N GLY A 226 22.79 -30.76 -10.68
CA GLY A 226 23.10 -30.04 -9.45
C GLY A 226 22.04 -30.22 -8.35
N ILE A 227 22.05 -29.29 -7.37
CA ILE A 227 21.17 -29.33 -6.20
C ILE A 227 19.69 -29.24 -6.62
N GLY A 228 19.36 -28.37 -7.58
CA GLY A 228 17.98 -28.15 -8.03
C GLY A 228 17.41 -29.24 -8.95
N GLY A 229 18.25 -30.15 -9.48
CA GLY A 229 17.79 -31.19 -10.41
C GLY A 229 17.28 -30.60 -11.72
N LYS A 230 16.04 -30.93 -12.09
CA LYS A 230 15.36 -30.32 -13.24
C LYS A 230 14.81 -28.96 -12.85
N VAL A 231 15.26 -27.92 -13.55
CA VAL A 231 15.01 -26.53 -13.17
C VAL A 231 14.57 -25.67 -14.35
N ILE A 232 13.73 -24.68 -14.09
CA ILE A 232 13.37 -23.66 -15.07
C ILE A 232 13.64 -22.28 -14.46
N TRP A 233 14.38 -21.45 -15.19
CA TRP A 233 14.50 -20.03 -14.95
C TRP A 233 13.55 -19.29 -15.88
N PHE A 234 12.79 -18.35 -15.31
CA PHE A 234 11.75 -17.62 -15.99
C PHE A 234 11.87 -16.13 -15.69
N ASN A 235 11.78 -15.30 -16.72
CA ASN A 235 11.85 -13.85 -16.60
C ASN A 235 10.46 -13.27 -16.91
N PRO A 236 9.73 -12.78 -15.88
CA PRO A 236 8.50 -12.03 -16.08
C PRO A 236 8.69 -10.79 -16.96
N ASP A 237 7.72 -10.49 -17.81
CA ASP A 237 7.74 -9.29 -18.64
C ASP A 237 7.65 -8.03 -17.76
N GLY A 238 8.51 -7.03 -18.02
CA GLY A 238 8.48 -5.73 -17.35
C GLY A 238 9.08 -5.70 -15.93
N GLU A 239 9.55 -6.82 -15.42
CA GLU A 239 10.14 -6.92 -14.08
C GLU A 239 11.66 -7.10 -14.12
N ASN A 240 12.33 -6.69 -13.05
CA ASN A 240 13.79 -6.75 -12.91
C ASN A 240 14.29 -7.92 -12.06
N PHE A 241 13.50 -8.99 -11.96
CA PHE A 241 13.82 -10.22 -11.24
C PHE A 241 13.55 -11.44 -12.11
N SER A 242 14.17 -12.56 -11.75
CA SER A 242 13.94 -13.88 -12.33
C SER A 242 13.28 -14.79 -11.32
N VAL A 243 12.46 -15.71 -11.82
CA VAL A 243 11.77 -16.74 -11.04
C VAL A 243 12.46 -18.07 -11.31
N TYR A 244 12.68 -18.84 -10.24
CA TYR A 244 13.34 -20.14 -10.28
C TYR A 244 12.37 -21.23 -9.83
N TYR A 245 12.19 -22.24 -10.68
CA TYR A 245 11.43 -23.45 -10.40
C TYR A 245 12.40 -24.62 -10.34
N ALA A 246 12.41 -25.40 -9.26
CA ALA A 246 13.33 -26.52 -9.09
C ALA A 246 12.64 -27.78 -8.56
N HIS A 247 13.41 -28.88 -8.59
CA HIS A 247 12.98 -30.23 -8.25
C HIS A 247 11.88 -30.79 -9.17
N LEU A 248 11.79 -30.29 -10.41
CA LEU A 248 10.75 -30.70 -11.36
C LEU A 248 10.88 -32.20 -11.72
N ASP A 249 9.76 -32.84 -12.04
CA ASP A 249 9.77 -34.20 -12.60
C ASP A 249 9.90 -34.17 -14.12
N THR A 250 9.18 -33.26 -14.77
CA THR A 250 9.26 -33.02 -16.22
C THR A 250 9.30 -31.52 -16.51
N GLN A 251 10.01 -31.14 -17.58
CA GLN A 251 10.01 -29.79 -18.16
C GLN A 251 9.37 -29.88 -19.55
N TYR A 252 8.29 -29.13 -19.78
CA TYR A 252 7.57 -29.11 -21.07
C TYR A 252 7.95 -27.93 -21.96
N VAL A 253 8.98 -27.19 -21.58
CA VAL A 253 9.36 -25.92 -22.20
C VAL A 253 10.83 -25.90 -22.58
N SER A 254 11.17 -25.02 -23.52
CA SER A 254 12.55 -24.76 -23.95
C SER A 254 12.99 -23.33 -23.63
N SER A 255 14.30 -23.10 -23.52
CA SER A 255 14.87 -21.74 -23.42
C SER A 255 14.40 -20.87 -24.60
N GLY A 256 14.09 -19.60 -24.32
CA GLY A 256 13.54 -18.64 -25.27
C GLY A 256 12.03 -18.71 -25.47
N GLN A 257 11.35 -19.73 -24.95
CA GLN A 257 9.90 -19.88 -25.10
C GLN A 257 9.15 -18.81 -24.30
N ARG A 258 8.22 -18.12 -24.96
CA ARG A 258 7.27 -17.22 -24.30
C ARG A 258 6.13 -18.01 -23.65
N MET A 259 5.78 -17.62 -22.43
CA MET A 259 4.71 -18.24 -21.66
C MET A 259 3.64 -17.21 -21.30
N GLN A 260 2.39 -17.64 -21.32
CA GLN A 260 1.26 -16.89 -20.75
C GLN A 260 1.05 -17.29 -19.29
N LYS A 261 0.49 -16.39 -18.49
CA LYS A 261 0.13 -16.70 -17.09
C LYS A 261 -0.77 -17.94 -17.02
N GLY A 262 -0.40 -18.90 -16.18
CA GLY A 262 -1.13 -20.15 -15.98
C GLY A 262 -0.80 -21.25 -16.98
N GLN A 263 -0.01 -20.99 -18.02
CA GLN A 263 0.43 -22.00 -18.96
C GLN A 263 1.37 -23.01 -18.28
N ILE A 264 1.14 -24.30 -18.50
CA ILE A 264 1.92 -25.38 -17.89
C ILE A 264 3.37 -25.33 -18.43
N MET A 265 4.34 -25.32 -17.51
CA MET A 265 5.77 -25.31 -17.80
C MET A 265 6.44 -26.65 -17.53
N GLY A 266 5.86 -27.45 -16.64
CA GLY A 266 6.43 -28.70 -16.16
C GLY A 266 5.56 -29.32 -15.08
N THR A 267 6.15 -30.25 -14.33
CA THR A 267 5.46 -30.96 -13.24
C THR A 267 6.28 -31.00 -11.96
N VAL A 268 5.59 -31.03 -10.83
CA VAL A 268 6.18 -31.18 -9.49
C VAL A 268 6.90 -32.52 -9.41
N GLY A 269 8.09 -32.53 -8.84
CA GLY A 269 8.91 -33.72 -8.68
C GLY A 269 9.68 -33.73 -7.37
N ASN A 270 10.81 -34.41 -7.42
CA ASN A 270 11.77 -34.52 -6.34
C ASN A 270 13.19 -34.71 -6.90
N THR A 271 13.49 -34.16 -8.08
CA THR A 271 14.83 -34.31 -8.69
C THR A 271 15.88 -33.47 -7.96
N GLY A 272 17.17 -33.77 -8.19
CA GLY A 272 18.26 -33.09 -7.47
C GLY A 272 18.44 -33.63 -6.06
N ASN A 273 18.72 -32.75 -5.09
CA ASN A 273 18.91 -33.16 -3.70
C ASN A 273 17.59 -33.51 -2.99
N ALA A 274 16.43 -33.20 -3.58
CA ALA A 274 15.10 -33.54 -3.05
C ALA A 274 14.73 -35.03 -3.21
N LYS A 275 15.55 -35.86 -3.84
CA LYS A 275 15.21 -37.26 -4.21
C LYS A 275 14.74 -38.16 -3.06
N PHE A 276 15.12 -37.83 -1.83
CA PHE A 276 14.76 -38.58 -0.62
C PHE A 276 13.74 -37.86 0.27
N THR A 277 13.12 -36.78 -0.22
CA THR A 277 12.08 -36.04 0.50
C THR A 277 10.74 -36.15 -0.22
N ALA A 278 9.66 -35.69 0.43
CA ALA A 278 8.36 -35.62 -0.21
C ALA A 278 8.41 -34.66 -1.41
N ALA A 279 7.69 -35.01 -2.49
CA ALA A 279 7.66 -34.21 -3.71
C ALA A 279 7.17 -32.78 -3.45
N HIS A 280 7.88 -31.80 -4.00
CA HIS A 280 7.59 -30.39 -3.86
C HIS A 280 8.19 -29.60 -5.01
N LEU A 281 7.65 -28.40 -5.25
CA LEU A 281 8.28 -27.38 -6.06
C LEU A 281 9.07 -26.45 -5.15
N HIS A 282 10.37 -26.34 -5.36
CA HIS A 282 11.12 -25.22 -4.82
C HIS A 282 10.91 -24.01 -5.74
N PHE A 283 10.42 -22.91 -5.16
CA PHE A 283 10.13 -21.66 -5.86
C PHE A 283 10.94 -20.51 -5.27
N GLY A 284 11.79 -19.90 -6.10
CA GLY A 284 12.66 -18.78 -5.71
C GLY A 284 12.44 -17.55 -6.58
N VAL A 285 12.74 -16.37 -6.02
CA VAL A 285 12.76 -15.09 -6.74
C VAL A 285 14.13 -14.46 -6.55
N TYR A 286 14.77 -14.10 -7.66
CA TYR A 286 16.15 -13.61 -7.71
C TYR A 286 16.20 -12.25 -8.38
N THR A 287 16.70 -11.26 -7.65
CA THR A 287 16.96 -9.90 -8.16
C THR A 287 18.44 -9.78 -8.53
N ARG A 288 18.84 -8.61 -9.07
CA ARG A 288 20.27 -8.28 -9.24
C ARG A 288 21.08 -8.35 -7.93
N ASN A 289 20.41 -8.17 -6.78
CA ASN A 289 21.05 -8.18 -5.46
C ASN A 289 21.00 -9.56 -4.78
N GLY A 290 20.59 -10.62 -5.50
CA GLY A 290 20.44 -11.97 -4.98
C GLY A 290 18.98 -12.36 -4.72
N ALA A 291 18.81 -13.48 -4.03
CA ALA A 291 17.52 -14.05 -3.71
C ALA A 291 16.72 -13.14 -2.75
N VAL A 292 15.41 -13.09 -2.92
CA VAL A 292 14.48 -12.38 -2.04
C VAL A 292 13.34 -13.30 -1.62
N ASN A 293 12.70 -13.00 -0.48
CA ASN A 293 11.59 -13.80 0.02
C ASN A 293 10.44 -13.85 -1.02
N PRO A 294 10.16 -15.02 -1.62
CA PRO A 294 9.17 -15.12 -2.70
C PRO A 294 7.74 -15.16 -2.18
N LEU A 295 7.52 -15.30 -0.86
CA LEU A 295 6.19 -15.47 -0.29
C LEU A 295 5.25 -14.33 -0.66
N ALA A 296 5.72 -13.09 -0.55
CA ALA A 296 4.93 -11.90 -0.89
C ALA A 296 4.59 -11.78 -2.39
N PHE A 297 5.37 -12.45 -3.25
CA PHE A 297 5.15 -12.43 -4.69
C PHE A 297 3.98 -13.32 -5.13
N VAL A 298 3.64 -14.36 -4.35
CA VAL A 298 2.67 -15.40 -4.77
C VAL A 298 1.55 -15.66 -3.76
N GLN A 299 1.72 -15.28 -2.50
CA GLN A 299 0.72 -15.54 -1.47
C GLN A 299 -0.42 -14.53 -1.56
N ALA A 300 -1.62 -15.03 -1.82
CA ALA A 300 -2.82 -14.22 -1.79
C ALA A 300 -3.05 -13.63 -0.40
N VAL A 301 -3.41 -12.34 -0.36
CA VAL A 301 -3.75 -11.65 0.87
C VAL A 301 -5.24 -11.79 1.11
N LYS A 302 -5.63 -12.08 2.36
CA LYS A 302 -7.03 -12.17 2.74
C LYS A 302 -7.66 -10.78 2.66
N GLU A 303 -8.74 -10.65 1.92
CA GLU A 303 -9.52 -9.43 1.82
C GLU A 303 -9.97 -8.93 3.21
N PRO A 304 -9.71 -7.65 3.54
CA PRO A 304 -10.13 -7.09 4.82
C PRO A 304 -11.64 -6.86 4.83
N THR A 305 -12.26 -7.16 5.97
CA THR A 305 -13.71 -7.02 6.18
C THR A 305 -14.06 -5.59 6.58
N ILE A 306 -15.09 -5.03 5.94
CA ILE A 306 -15.70 -3.77 6.37
C ILE A 306 -16.65 -4.07 7.55
N VAL A 307 -16.47 -3.34 8.65
CA VAL A 307 -17.40 -3.39 9.79
C VAL A 307 -18.48 -2.33 9.59
N SER A 308 -19.68 -2.75 9.22
CA SER A 308 -20.85 -1.86 9.08
C SER A 308 -21.67 -1.78 10.39
N ASN A 309 -22.63 -0.86 10.46
CA ASN A 309 -23.62 -0.73 11.55
C ASN A 309 -23.10 -0.27 12.92
N LYS A 310 -21.91 0.32 12.98
CA LYS A 310 -21.45 1.03 14.19
C LYS A 310 -21.83 2.51 14.12
N LYS A 311 -22.26 3.06 15.27
CA LYS A 311 -22.48 4.50 15.44
C LYS A 311 -21.13 5.22 15.29
N LEU A 312 -21.13 6.25 14.46
CA LEU A 312 -20.01 7.16 14.24
C LEU A 312 -20.54 8.59 14.42
N ASN A 313 -19.65 9.57 14.53
CA ASN A 313 -19.98 10.96 14.87
C ASN A 313 -20.50 11.14 16.32
N GLU A 314 -20.26 10.15 17.18
CA GLU A 314 -20.63 10.19 18.60
C GLU A 314 -19.46 10.66 19.44
N TRP A 315 -19.74 11.57 20.38
CA TRP A 315 -18.82 11.91 21.46
C TRP A 315 -18.93 10.86 22.56
N TYR A 316 -17.79 10.56 23.17
CA TYR A 316 -17.67 9.68 24.31
C TYR A 316 -16.82 10.36 25.37
N LYS A 317 -17.14 10.11 26.62
CA LYS A 317 -16.34 10.52 27.77
C LYS A 317 -15.69 9.29 28.41
N THR A 318 -14.37 9.34 28.63
CA THR A 318 -13.65 8.25 29.30
C THR A 318 -14.10 8.14 30.76
N ASN A 319 -14.39 6.93 31.23
CA ASN A 319 -14.72 6.66 32.63
C ASN A 319 -13.50 6.22 33.47
N SER A 320 -12.39 5.91 32.79
CA SER A 320 -11.13 5.44 33.35
C SER A 320 -9.97 5.81 32.41
N LYS A 321 -8.73 5.59 32.86
CA LYS A 321 -7.54 5.78 32.01
C LYS A 321 -7.64 4.94 30.75
N THR A 322 -7.64 5.59 29.58
CA THR A 322 -7.86 4.93 28.30
C THR A 322 -6.67 5.12 27.36
N LYS A 323 -6.25 4.05 26.70
CA LYS A 323 -5.15 4.07 25.74
C LYS A 323 -5.66 4.48 24.36
N ILE A 324 -5.03 5.50 23.79
CA ILE A 324 -5.18 5.92 22.41
C ILE A 324 -3.88 5.61 21.68
N TYR A 325 -3.97 4.82 20.63
CA TYR A 325 -2.82 4.36 19.87
C TYR A 325 -2.64 5.19 18.59
N PRO A 326 -1.39 5.48 18.18
CA PRO A 326 -1.11 6.10 16.88
C PRO A 326 -1.38 5.15 15.71
N SER A 327 -1.43 3.84 15.96
CA SER A 327 -1.74 2.80 14.97
C SER A 327 -2.49 1.60 15.58
N PRO A 328 -3.19 0.79 14.76
CA PRO A 328 -3.80 -0.46 15.20
C PRO A 328 -2.82 -1.54 15.73
N GLU A 329 -1.50 -1.34 15.66
CA GLU A 329 -0.49 -2.28 16.20
C GLU A 329 -0.36 -2.23 17.73
N LYS A 330 -1.06 -1.31 18.40
CA LYS A 330 -1.05 -1.14 19.86
C LYS A 330 0.31 -0.78 20.47
N LYS A 331 1.18 -0.07 19.74
CA LYS A 331 2.46 0.46 20.23
C LYS A 331 2.34 1.94 20.59
N ASN A 332 3.18 2.41 21.53
CA ASN A 332 3.33 3.84 21.86
C ASN A 332 2.02 4.57 22.20
N ALA A 333 1.20 3.96 23.07
CA ALA A 333 -0.09 4.53 23.44
C ALA A 333 0.05 5.86 24.19
N LEU A 334 -0.74 6.85 23.80
CA LEU A 334 -1.10 7.97 24.65
C LEU A 334 -2.14 7.50 25.68
N VAL A 335 -1.96 7.81 26.95
CA VAL A 335 -2.93 7.49 28.00
C VAL A 335 -3.75 8.74 28.30
N LEU A 336 -5.03 8.72 27.95
CA LEU A 336 -5.97 9.75 28.34
C LEU A 336 -6.41 9.53 29.79
N ALA A 337 -6.54 10.63 30.54
CA ALA A 337 -7.12 10.62 31.87
C ALA A 337 -8.63 10.31 31.81
N THR A 338 -9.22 10.03 32.97
CA THR A 338 -10.67 9.97 33.14
C THR A 338 -11.29 11.31 32.74
N ALA A 339 -12.54 11.29 32.26
CA ALA A 339 -13.32 12.43 31.82
C ALA A 339 -12.86 13.13 30.53
N ALA A 340 -11.81 12.62 29.86
CA ALA A 340 -11.41 13.10 28.53
C ALA A 340 -12.50 12.79 27.49
N LYS A 341 -12.70 13.70 26.53
CA LYS A 341 -13.68 13.49 25.44
C LYS A 341 -12.99 13.07 24.15
N ILE A 342 -13.61 12.13 23.46
CA ILE A 342 -13.20 11.69 22.13
C ILE A 342 -14.42 11.53 21.23
N LYS A 343 -14.25 11.73 19.92
CA LYS A 343 -15.30 11.58 18.93
C LYS A 343 -14.96 10.43 17.97
N THR A 344 -15.90 9.52 17.76
CA THR A 344 -15.73 8.40 16.82
C THR A 344 -15.89 8.86 15.37
N VAL A 345 -14.94 8.51 14.49
CA VAL A 345 -14.94 8.96 13.08
C VAL A 345 -14.73 7.85 12.06
N SER A 346 -14.15 6.71 12.44
CA SER A 346 -14.25 5.48 11.65
C SER A 346 -14.19 4.26 12.54
N VAL A 347 -14.56 3.11 12.00
CA VAL A 347 -14.41 1.81 12.63
C VAL A 347 -13.72 0.85 11.67
N SER A 348 -12.77 0.11 12.20
CA SER A 348 -12.10 -1.05 11.57
C SER A 348 -12.44 -2.31 12.36
N LYS A 349 -11.88 -3.46 11.98
CA LYS A 349 -12.18 -4.75 12.61
C LYS A 349 -12.12 -4.72 14.14
N ASP A 350 -11.05 -4.15 14.70
CA ASP A 350 -10.74 -4.23 16.14
C ASP A 350 -10.67 -2.86 16.83
N PHE A 351 -10.86 -1.76 16.08
CA PHE A 351 -10.64 -0.39 16.58
C PHE A 351 -11.65 0.61 16.05
N TYR A 352 -11.98 1.60 16.87
CA TYR A 352 -12.46 2.90 16.40
C TYR A 352 -11.27 3.83 16.15
N LYS A 353 -11.33 4.57 15.05
CA LYS A 353 -10.57 5.81 14.91
C LYS A 353 -11.34 6.94 15.58
N VAL A 354 -10.63 7.73 16.37
CA VAL A 354 -11.22 8.80 17.16
C VAL A 354 -10.47 10.12 16.97
N VAL A 355 -11.17 11.22 17.18
CA VAL A 355 -10.64 12.58 17.26
C VAL A 355 -10.71 13.02 18.73
N MET A 356 -9.60 13.52 19.26
CA MET A 356 -9.52 14.11 20.61
C MET A 356 -9.93 15.60 20.57
N GLU A 357 -10.20 16.22 21.73
CA GLU A 357 -10.60 17.64 21.80
C GLU A 357 -9.57 18.62 21.19
N ASN A 358 -8.28 18.25 21.18
CA ASN A 358 -7.22 19.01 20.52
C ASN A 358 -7.13 18.79 19.00
N GLY A 359 -8.05 18.02 18.42
CA GLY A 359 -8.10 17.68 16.99
C GLY A 359 -7.16 16.55 16.57
N ASN A 360 -6.33 16.01 17.47
CA ASN A 360 -5.45 14.89 17.14
C ASN A 360 -6.26 13.61 16.94
N LYS A 361 -5.82 12.79 15.99
CA LYS A 361 -6.47 11.51 15.64
C LYS A 361 -5.68 10.35 16.22
N GLY A 362 -6.38 9.27 16.57
CA GLY A 362 -5.79 8.03 17.03
C GLY A 362 -6.78 6.88 17.02
N PHE A 363 -6.36 5.72 17.55
CA PHE A 363 -7.14 4.49 17.57
C PHE A 363 -7.42 4.06 19.01
N VAL A 364 -8.66 3.67 19.28
CA VAL A 364 -9.06 3.03 20.54
C VAL A 364 -9.61 1.65 20.24
N ALA A 365 -9.28 0.65 21.07
CA ALA A 365 -9.79 -0.70 20.88
C ALA A 365 -11.31 -0.74 21.02
N LEU A 366 -11.99 -1.55 20.19
CA LEU A 366 -13.45 -1.71 20.25
C LEU A 366 -13.96 -2.12 21.64
N SER A 367 -13.22 -3.01 22.33
CA SER A 367 -13.51 -3.43 23.69
C SER A 367 -13.45 -2.27 24.69
N ASP A 368 -12.46 -1.39 24.54
CA ASP A 368 -12.28 -0.26 25.45
C ASP A 368 -13.40 0.79 25.30
N LEU A 369 -13.97 0.96 24.10
CA LEU A 369 -15.08 1.90 23.92
C LEU A 369 -16.36 1.43 24.64
N ASN A 370 -16.66 0.13 24.57
CA ASN A 370 -17.87 -0.43 25.19
C ASN A 370 -17.75 -0.49 26.73
N ASP A 371 -16.56 -0.80 27.25
CA ASP A 371 -16.38 -1.06 28.69
C ASP A 371 -15.95 0.22 29.45
N LYS A 372 -15.22 1.13 28.79
CA LYS A 372 -14.53 2.25 29.47
C LYS A 372 -15.06 3.63 29.10
N MET A 373 -16.15 3.71 28.35
CA MET A 373 -16.70 5.00 27.93
C MET A 373 -18.21 5.06 28.04
N LYS A 374 -18.70 6.28 28.29
CA LYS A 374 -20.12 6.62 28.22
C LYS A 374 -20.33 7.58 27.07
N LEU A 375 -21.46 7.43 26.37
CA LEU A 375 -21.97 8.42 25.41
C LEU A 375 -22.16 9.77 26.11
#